data_AF-A0A8J3PAG9-F1
#
_entry.id   AF-A0A8J3PAG9-F1
#
_cell.length_a   1.000
_cell.length_b   1.000
_cell.length_c   1.000
_cell.angle_alpha   90.00
_cell.angle_beta   90.00
_cell.angle_gamma   90.00
#
_symmetry.space_group_name_H-M   'P 1'
#
loop_
_entity.id
_entity.type
_entity.pdbx_description
1 polymer ?
#
loop_
_entity_poly.entity_id
_entity_poly.type
_entity_poly.pdbx_seq_one_letter_code
_entity_poly.pdbx_strand_id
1 'polypeptide(L)' 'MGALSTPAVPSQETAGVAGRLRDQVIAGVLVAVALFILYAVFLDQGALLSPVYGELSRSANYLHELSHDGRHLFAANCH' A
#
# COMPACT_ATOMS: atom_id res chain seq x y z
N MET A 1 -23.79 42.95 25.20
CA MET A 1 -23.05 42.04 26.10
C MET A 1 -23.06 40.66 25.45
N GLY A 2 -22.03 40.32 24.68
CA GLY A 2 -21.91 39.01 24.04
C GLY A 2 -21.08 38.08 24.93
N ALA A 3 -21.65 36.94 25.32
CA ALA A 3 -20.92 35.93 26.07
C ALA A 3 -19.85 35.30 25.15
N LEU A 4 -18.58 35.36 25.56
CA LEU A 4 -17.52 34.61 24.90
C LEU A 4 -17.76 33.11 25.15
N SER A 5 -18.07 32.37 24.08
CA SER A 5 -18.06 30.90 24.12
C SER A 5 -16.65 30.40 24.43
N THR A 6 -16.49 29.72 25.55
CA THR A 6 -15.23 29.06 25.91
C THR A 6 -15.02 27.85 24.98
N PRO A 7 -13.85 27.68 24.33
CA PRO A 7 -13.60 26.50 23.52
C PRO A 7 -13.64 25.24 24.39
N ALA A 8 -14.42 24.25 23.98
CA ALA A 8 -14.47 22.96 24.67
C ALA A 8 -13.12 22.25 24.49
N VAL A 9 -12.43 22.01 25.60
CA VAL A 9 -11.22 21.15 25.60
C VAL A 9 -11.68 19.71 25.48
N PRO A 10 -11.19 18.93 24.49
CA PRO A 10 -11.59 17.53 24.34
C PRO A 10 -11.23 16.73 25.59
N SER A 11 -12.14 15.85 26.01
CA SER A 11 -11.89 14.93 27.13
C SER A 11 -10.71 14.01 26.80
N GLN A 12 -9.96 13.58 27.82
CA GLN A 12 -8.82 12.67 27.67
C GLN A 12 -9.19 11.37 26.94
N GLU A 13 -10.43 10.91 27.12
CA GLU A 13 -11.01 9.78 26.41
C GLU A 13 -11.11 10.04 24.89
N THR A 14 -11.61 11.22 24.48
CA THR A 14 -11.72 11.61 23.07
C THR A 14 -10.35 11.71 22.40
N ALA A 15 -9.36 12.28 23.10
CA ALA A 15 -7.98 12.35 22.62
C ALA A 15 -7.36 10.95 22.45
N GLY A 16 -7.64 10.02 23.37
CA GLY A 16 -7.19 8.63 23.29
C GLY A 16 -7.83 7.85 22.13
N VAL A 17 -9.12 8.05 21.86
CA VAL A 17 -9.82 7.46 20.70
C VAL A 17 -9.23 7.99 19.39
N ALA A 18 -9.04 9.31 19.28
CA ALA A 18 -8.46 9.93 18.08
C ALA A 18 -7.04 9.42 17.80
N GLY A 19 -6.22 9.24 18.84
CA GLY A 19 -4.89 8.64 18.73
C GLY A 19 -4.93 7.22 18.17
N ARG A 20 -5.76 6.34 18.75
CA ARG A 20 -5.90 4.95 18.27
C ARG A 20 -6.40 4.88 16.83
N LEU A 21 -7.38 5.71 16.45
CA LEU A 21 -7.89 5.74 15.08
C LEU A 21 -6.79 6.18 14.11
N ARG A 22 -6.04 7.24 14.44
CA ARG A 22 -4.91 7.70 13.62
C ARG A 22 -3.90 6.58 13.42
N ASP A 23 -3.53 5.89 14.49
CA ASP A 23 -2.52 4.83 14.42
C ASP A 23 -3.02 3.62 13.60
N GLN A 24 -4.31 3.26 13.72
CA GLN A 24 -4.95 2.24 12.88
C GLN A 24 -4.98 2.64 11.40
N VAL A 25 -5.27 3.91 11.09
CA VAL A 25 -5.24 4.43 9.72
C VAL A 25 -3.82 4.36 9.16
N ILE A 26 -2.82 4.80 9.92
CA ILE A 26 -1.42 4.74 9.50
C ILE A 26 -1.01 3.29 9.23
N ALA A 27 -1.30 2.37 10.16
CA ALA A 27 -1.01 0.95 9.98
C ALA A 27 -1.72 0.37 8.74
N GLY A 28 -2.99 0.70 8.55
CA GLY A 28 -3.76 0.28 7.38
C GLY A 28 -3.18 0.77 6.06
N VAL A 29 -2.74 2.04 6.00
CA VAL A 29 -2.06 2.60 4.83
C VAL A 29 -0.74 1.87 4.56
N LEU A 30 0.06 1.61 5.58
CA LEU A 30 1.33 0.89 5.42
C LEU A 30 1.13 -0.53 4.91
N VAL A 31 0.11 -1.25 5.42
CA VAL A 31 -0.25 -2.58 4.92
C VAL A 31 -0.69 -2.52 3.46
N ALA A 32 -1.54 -1.54 3.10
CA ALA A 32 -1.98 -1.37 1.71
C ALA A 32 -0.79 -1.08 0.76
N VAL A 33 0.14 -0.22 1.18
CA VAL A 33 1.37 0.06 0.41
C VAL A 33 2.23 -1.19 0.26
N ALA A 34 2.41 -1.97 1.33
CA ALA A 34 3.16 -3.22 1.28
C ALA A 34 2.53 -4.22 0.30
N LEU A 35 1.21 -4.41 0.35
CA LEU A 35 0.49 -5.27 -0.58
C LEU A 35 0.59 -4.78 -2.02
N PHE A 36 0.53 -3.46 -2.25
CA PHE A 36 0.70 -2.87 -3.57
C PHE A 36 2.10 -3.13 -4.14
N ILE A 37 3.15 -3.01 -3.32
CA ILE A 37 4.52 -3.33 -3.74
C ILE A 37 4.65 -4.81 -4.08
N LEU A 38 4.10 -5.70 -3.24
CA LEU A 38 4.10 -7.14 -3.53
C LEU A 38 3.37 -7.46 -4.84
N TYR A 39 2.23 -6.82 -5.09
CA TYR A 39 1.54 -6.91 -6.39
C TYR A 39 2.46 -6.45 -7.54
N ALA A 40 3.07 -5.28 -7.41
CA ALA A 40 3.92 -4.72 -8.46
C ALA A 40 5.14 -5.59 -8.79
N VAL A 41 5.70 -6.30 -7.81
CA VAL A 41 6.88 -7.16 -8.01
C VAL A 41 6.50 -8.57 -8.49
N PHE A 42 5.49 -9.18 -7.87
CA PHE A 42 5.19 -10.59 -8.09
C PHE A 42 4.05 -10.84 -9.07
N LEU A 43 3.14 -9.90 -9.27
CA LEU A 43 1.92 -10.11 -10.05
C LEU A 43 1.83 -9.21 -11.28
N ASP A 44 2.38 -8.00 -11.23
CA ASP A 44 2.34 -7.08 -12.37
C ASP A 44 3.20 -7.59 -13.53
N GLN A 45 2.58 -7.69 -14.71
CA GLN A 45 3.22 -8.08 -15.97
C GLN A 45 3.68 -6.85 -16.77
N GLY A 46 4.11 -5.79 -16.07
CA GLY A 46 4.51 -4.52 -16.67
C GLY A 46 3.36 -3.54 -16.94
N ALA A 47 2.13 -3.86 -16.55
CA ALA A 47 0.98 -3.01 -16.87
C ALA A 47 1.08 -1.64 -16.21
N LEU A 48 1.53 -1.59 -14.95
CA LEU A 48 1.66 -0.34 -14.18
C LEU A 48 2.59 0.69 -14.85
N LEU A 49 3.68 0.21 -15.47
CA LEU A 49 4.72 1.05 -16.05
C LEU A 49 4.57 1.24 -17.56
N SER A 50 3.68 0.49 -18.20
CA SER A 50 3.41 0.58 -19.64
C SER A 50 3.03 1.97 -20.17
N PRO A 51 2.32 2.86 -19.44
CA PRO A 51 2.02 4.21 -19.93
C PRO A 51 3.27 5.09 -20.06
N VAL A 52 4.33 4.79 -19.33
CA VAL A 52 5.58 5.56 -19.30
C VAL A 52 6.64 4.93 -20.19
N TYR A 53 6.78 3.60 -20.14
CA TYR A 53 7.86 2.86 -20.81
C TYR A 53 7.42 2.03 -22.01
N GLY A 54 6.12 1.99 -22.32
CA GLY A 54 5.59 1.22 -23.45
C GLY A 54 5.93 -0.26 -23.34
N GLU A 55 6.36 -0.88 -24.45
CA GLU A 55 6.65 -2.31 -24.52
C GLU A 55 7.83 -2.75 -23.63
N LEU A 56 8.76 -1.84 -23.33
CA LEU A 56 9.89 -2.13 -22.44
C LEU A 56 9.43 -2.56 -21.05
N SER A 57 8.26 -2.08 -20.60
CA SER A 57 7.67 -2.47 -19.31
C SER A 57 7.36 -3.96 -19.22
N ARG A 58 7.14 -4.64 -20.35
CA ARG A 58 6.85 -6.08 -20.43
C ARG A 58 8.12 -6.85 -20.78
N SER A 59 8.83 -6.42 -21.82
CA SER A 59 9.96 -7.17 -22.38
C SER A 59 11.22 -7.15 -21.49
N ALA A 60 11.35 -6.16 -20.60
CA ALA A 60 12.50 -6.01 -19.71
C ALA A 60 12.11 -6.06 -18.22
N ASN A 61 11.04 -6.77 -17.88
CA ASN A 61 10.58 -6.89 -16.50
C ASN A 61 11.33 -8.01 -15.74
N TYR A 62 12.61 -7.78 -15.44
CA TYR A 62 13.45 -8.78 -14.78
C TYR A 62 12.94 -9.25 -13.42
N LEU A 63 12.24 -8.39 -12.67
CA LEU A 63 11.66 -8.77 -11.38
C LEU A 63 10.50 -9.75 -11.55
N HIS A 64 9.71 -9.59 -12.61
CA HIS A 64 8.67 -10.55 -12.98
C HIS A 64 9.27 -11.91 -13.31
N GLU A 65 10.28 -11.95 -14.19
CA GLU A 65 10.93 -13.20 -14.59
C GLU A 65 11.60 -13.91 -13.41
N LEU A 66 12.32 -13.18 -12.55
CA LEU A 66 12.89 -13.74 -11.33
C LEU A 66 11.82 -14.35 -10.40
N SER A 67 10.69 -13.65 -10.26
CA SER A 67 9.56 -14.12 -9.45
C SER A 67 8.85 -15.33 -10.06
N HIS A 68 8.80 -15.38 -11.39
CA HIS A 68 8.30 -16.51 -12.16
C HIS A 68 9.21 -17.72 -12.00
N ASP A 69 10.53 -17.56 -12.13
CA ASP A 69 11.54 -18.60 -11.89
C ASP A 69 11.49 -19.14 -10.46
N GLY A 70 11.32 -18.26 -9.47
CA GLY A 70 11.13 -18.66 -8.08
C GLY A 70 9.91 -19.59 -7.91
N ARG A 71 8.80 -19.31 -8.59
CA ARG A 71 7.61 -20.19 -8.55
C ARG A 71 7.88 -21.54 -9.19
N HIS A 72 8.64 -21.59 -10.28
CA HIS A 72 9.11 -22.85 -10.87
C HIS A 72 10.00 -23.63 -9.89
N LEU A 73 10.93 -22.95 -9.22
CA LEU A 73 11.83 -23.58 -8.25
C LEU A 73 11.08 -24.17 -7.04
N PHE A 74 10.03 -23.50 -6.57
CA PHE A 74 9.21 -23.96 -5.45
C PHE A 74 8.01 -24.83 -5.86
N ALA A 75 7.98 -25.30 -7.12
CA ALA A 75 6.91 -26.12 -7.69
C ALA A 75 5.50 -25.54 -7.48
N ALA A 76 5.39 -24.21 -7.42
CA ALA A 76 4.12 -23.52 -7.39
C ALA A 76 3.49 -23.55 -8.80
N ASN A 77 2.17 -23.54 -8.89
CA ASN A 77 1.49 -23.54 -10.18
C ASN A 77 1.68 -22.19 -10.89
N CYS A 78 2.01 -22.23 -12.19
CA CYS A 78 2.40 -21.06 -13.00
C CYS A 78 1.42 -20.78 -14.16
N HIS A 79 0.35 -21.58 -14.32
CA HIS A 79 -0.65 -21.47 -15.40
C HIS A 79 -2.08 -21.70 -14.88
#